data_AF-A0A260ZLS0-F1
#
_entry.id   AF-A0A260ZLS0-F1
#
_cell.length_a   1.000
_cell.length_b   1.000
_cell.length_c   1.000
_cell.angle_alpha   90.00
_cell.angle_beta   90.00
_cell.angle_gamma   90.00
#
_symmetry.space_group_name_H-M   'P 1'
#
loop_
_entity.id
_entity.type
_entity.pdbx_description
1 polymer ?
#
loop_
_entity_poly.entity_id
_entity_poly.type
_entity_poly.pdbx_seq_one_letter_code
_entity_poly.pdbx_strand_id
1 'polypeptide(L)'
;MASGNIVKLDIGGTVFKTTKSTLTRFDGMLKVMMETEIPVEKDESGCIFIDRSPKHFDGILNFLRDGQVTLPDSEKEILEIEQEAQFYQLDGLMELCKIQLEPTNNFRIIETDKEMLEIITHPKKSVLVIHLPACHDGTITYPLGFDANILSTKYGSNFDIYYNSTLEMASGKIVKLNIGGTGFQTTKSTLTRFDGMLKVMIETEIPVEKDESGCIFIDRDPTHFRLILNFLRDGHVTLPDSEKEILEILKEAQFYQLKRLMELCERQLDHKKIPANSNLRIIKTDEELLEIISYPKKAVLVIHLPVTHGVSKTSLQSPATSIIIPETYKVHRKLVSNPFFNIHK
;
A
#
# COMPACT_ATOMS: atom_id res chain seq x y z
N MET A 1 -34.44 -28.04 40.66
CA MET A 1 -33.09 -27.48 40.82
C MET A 1 -32.16 -28.37 40.02
N ALA A 2 -31.81 -27.98 38.79
CA ALA A 2 -31.05 -28.83 37.89
C ALA A 2 -29.63 -29.00 38.42
N SER A 3 -29.19 -30.24 38.62
CA SER A 3 -27.77 -30.55 38.85
C SER A 3 -27.01 -30.17 37.59
N GLY A 4 -26.48 -28.95 37.52
CA GLY A 4 -25.60 -28.55 36.44
C GLY A 4 -24.41 -29.50 36.46
N ASN A 5 -24.30 -30.38 35.45
CA ASN A 5 -23.27 -31.41 35.37
C ASN A 5 -21.89 -30.77 35.55
N ILE A 6 -21.33 -30.97 36.74
CA ILE A 6 -19.98 -30.51 37.07
C ILE A 6 -19.02 -31.37 36.24
N VAL A 7 -18.21 -30.71 35.42
CA VAL A 7 -17.14 -31.30 34.63
C VAL A 7 -15.83 -31.06 35.36
N LYS A 8 -14.98 -32.09 35.42
CA LYS A 8 -13.62 -32.00 35.92
C LYS A 8 -12.65 -32.11 34.76
N LEU A 9 -11.77 -31.13 34.63
CA LEU A 9 -10.71 -31.08 33.63
C LEU A 9 -9.37 -31.16 34.36
N ASP A 10 -8.50 -32.08 33.97
CA ASP A 10 -7.10 -32.10 34.39
C ASP A 10 -6.26 -31.45 33.29
N ILE A 11 -5.69 -30.28 33.58
CA ILE A 11 -4.83 -29.52 32.67
C ILE A 11 -3.39 -29.66 33.15
N GLY A 12 -2.61 -30.54 32.52
CA GLY A 12 -1.20 -30.74 32.85
C GLY A 12 -0.92 -31.11 34.32
N GLY A 13 -1.85 -31.82 34.98
CA GLY A 13 -1.75 -32.26 36.37
C GLY A 13 -2.50 -31.37 37.38
N THR A 14 -3.18 -30.32 36.92
CA THR A 14 -4.01 -29.45 37.78
C THR A 14 -5.49 -29.60 37.45
N VAL A 15 -6.29 -29.97 38.46
CA VAL A 15 -7.71 -30.25 38.28
C VAL A 15 -8.58 -29.00 38.45
N PHE A 16 -9.24 -28.60 37.38
CA PHE A 16 -10.24 -27.54 37.34
C PHE A 16 -11.66 -28.12 37.35
N LYS A 17 -12.58 -27.41 38.01
CA LYS A 17 -14.00 -27.79 38.08
C LYS A 17 -14.86 -26.68 37.52
N THR A 18 -15.77 -27.04 36.63
CA THR A 18 -16.71 -26.10 36.02
C THR A 18 -17.97 -26.82 35.57
N THR A 19 -18.85 -26.15 34.82
CA THR A 19 -20.08 -26.76 34.29
C THR A 19 -19.97 -27.00 32.79
N LYS A 20 -20.72 -27.99 32.27
CA LYS A 20 -20.85 -28.20 30.82
C LYS A 20 -21.24 -26.91 30.09
N SER A 21 -22.20 -26.16 30.64
CA SER A 21 -22.65 -24.87 30.07
C SER A 21 -21.55 -23.82 29.96
N THR A 22 -20.58 -23.80 30.87
CA THR A 22 -19.42 -22.90 30.77
C THR A 22 -18.51 -23.31 29.61
N LEU A 23 -18.22 -24.61 29.48
CA LEU A 23 -17.33 -25.14 28.44
C LEU A 23 -17.94 -25.06 27.02
N THR A 24 -19.27 -25.00 26.91
CA THR A 24 -19.99 -24.88 25.64
C THR A 24 -20.46 -23.45 25.34
N ARG A 25 -20.12 -22.46 26.18
CA ARG A 25 -20.59 -21.07 26.02
C ARG A 25 -20.05 -20.43 24.74
N PHE A 26 -18.79 -20.69 24.42
CA PHE A 26 -18.13 -20.17 23.22
C PHE A 26 -17.81 -21.31 22.27
N ASP A 27 -17.82 -21.02 20.97
CA ASP A 27 -17.31 -21.94 19.97
C ASP A 27 -15.80 -22.16 20.20
N GLY A 28 -15.35 -23.39 19.97
CA GLY A 28 -13.97 -23.79 20.21
C GLY A 28 -13.85 -25.27 20.56
N MET A 29 -12.62 -25.70 20.88
CA MET A 29 -12.27 -27.10 21.14
C MET A 29 -13.11 -27.69 22.29
N LEU A 30 -13.26 -26.96 23.39
CA LEU A 30 -13.95 -27.45 24.59
C LEU A 30 -15.44 -27.68 24.36
N LYS A 31 -16.10 -26.84 23.54
CA LYS A 31 -17.50 -27.05 23.15
C LYS A 31 -17.64 -28.32 22.32
N VAL A 32 -16.78 -28.51 21.33
CA VAL A 32 -16.75 -29.71 20.49
C VAL A 32 -16.56 -30.96 21.37
N MET A 33 -15.60 -30.95 22.29
CA MET A 33 -15.37 -32.07 23.22
C MET A 33 -16.60 -32.40 24.09
N MET A 34 -17.43 -31.41 24.41
CA MET A 34 -18.61 -31.61 25.28
C MET A 34 -19.88 -32.01 24.50
N GLU A 35 -19.96 -31.65 23.22
CA GLU A 35 -21.16 -31.84 22.38
C GLU A 35 -21.03 -32.96 21.37
N THR A 36 -19.80 -33.40 21.06
CA THR A 36 -19.55 -34.48 20.10
C THR A 36 -19.13 -35.78 20.81
N GLU A 37 -19.25 -36.91 20.11
CA GLU A 37 -18.81 -38.22 20.58
C GLU A 37 -17.31 -38.47 20.36
N ILE A 38 -16.50 -37.40 20.24
CA ILE A 38 -15.06 -37.54 20.09
C ILE A 38 -14.49 -38.17 21.37
N PRO A 39 -13.70 -39.25 21.27
CA PRO A 39 -13.05 -39.85 22.43
C PRO A 39 -12.16 -38.81 23.12
N VAL A 40 -12.46 -38.53 24.39
CA VAL A 40 -11.62 -37.70 25.26
C VAL A 40 -10.83 -38.59 26.20
N GLU A 41 -9.53 -38.35 26.33
CA GLU A 41 -8.70 -39.05 27.29
C GLU A 41 -9.14 -38.69 28.72
N LYS A 42 -9.29 -39.72 29.55
CA LYS A 42 -9.64 -39.55 30.96
C LYS A 42 -8.59 -40.21 31.83
N ASP A 43 -8.27 -39.56 32.94
CA ASP A 43 -7.40 -40.13 33.95
C ASP A 43 -8.11 -41.27 34.73
N GLU A 44 -7.38 -41.89 35.66
CA GLU A 44 -7.91 -42.94 36.55
C GLU A 44 -9.08 -42.46 37.42
N SER A 45 -9.25 -41.14 37.59
CA SER A 45 -10.31 -40.51 38.37
C SER A 45 -11.54 -40.11 37.54
N GLY A 46 -11.49 -40.33 36.22
CA GLY A 46 -12.54 -39.98 35.27
C GLY A 46 -12.56 -38.50 34.87
N CYS A 47 -11.54 -37.71 35.23
CA CYS A 47 -11.35 -36.33 34.79
C CYS A 47 -10.86 -36.31 33.34
N ILE A 48 -11.34 -35.36 32.55
CA ILE A 48 -10.89 -35.20 31.16
C ILE A 48 -9.50 -34.59 31.19
N PHE A 49 -8.51 -35.31 30.66
CA PHE A 49 -7.13 -34.86 30.64
C PHE A 49 -6.83 -34.06 29.38
N ILE A 50 -6.11 -32.95 29.55
CA ILE A 50 -5.62 -32.10 28.47
C ILE A 50 -4.14 -31.80 28.77
N ASP A 51 -3.26 -32.26 27.88
CA ASP A 51 -1.80 -32.11 28.00
C ASP A 51 -1.36 -30.68 27.64
N ARG A 52 -1.68 -29.73 28.53
CA ARG A 52 -1.37 -28.30 28.41
C ARG A 52 -0.95 -27.73 29.75
N SER A 53 -0.33 -26.54 29.72
CA SER A 53 0.09 -25.86 30.93
C SER A 53 -1.12 -25.30 31.70
N PRO A 54 -1.22 -25.55 33.02
CA PRO A 54 -2.30 -24.98 33.83
C PRO A 54 -2.12 -23.50 34.15
N LYS A 55 -0.93 -22.93 33.89
CA LYS A 55 -0.52 -21.58 34.33
C LYS A 55 -1.57 -20.50 34.07
N HIS A 56 -2.18 -20.53 32.88
CA HIS A 56 -3.12 -19.49 32.42
C HIS A 56 -4.57 -19.95 32.35
N PHE A 57 -4.84 -21.19 32.78
CA PHE A 57 -6.15 -21.79 32.58
C PHE A 57 -7.25 -21.16 33.45
N ASP A 58 -6.91 -20.58 34.60
CA ASP A 58 -7.86 -19.77 35.37
C ASP A 58 -8.38 -18.56 34.58
N GLY A 59 -7.51 -17.88 33.85
CA GLY A 59 -7.88 -16.75 32.99
C GLY A 59 -8.80 -17.18 31.85
N ILE A 60 -8.48 -18.31 31.22
CA ILE A 60 -9.30 -18.94 30.17
C ILE A 60 -10.67 -19.34 30.73
N LEU A 61 -10.69 -19.92 31.93
CA LEU A 61 -11.93 -20.34 32.56
C LEU A 61 -12.82 -19.15 32.95
N ASN A 62 -12.22 -18.04 33.39
CA ASN A 62 -12.95 -16.79 33.64
C ASN A 62 -13.50 -16.18 32.34
N PHE A 63 -12.71 -16.20 31.26
CA PHE A 63 -13.21 -15.84 29.93
C PHE A 63 -14.43 -16.69 29.53
N LEU A 64 -14.35 -18.01 29.69
CA LEU A 64 -15.47 -18.92 29.39
C LEU A 64 -16.69 -18.70 30.30
N ARG A 65 -16.50 -18.18 31.52
CA ARG A 65 -17.58 -17.89 32.47
C ARG A 65 -18.31 -16.61 32.16
N ASP A 66 -17.58 -15.54 31.84
CA ASP A 66 -18.11 -14.17 31.80
C ASP A 66 -18.06 -13.55 30.40
N GLY A 67 -17.20 -14.05 29.52
CA GLY A 67 -16.88 -13.46 28.21
C GLY A 67 -15.87 -12.32 28.27
N GLN A 68 -15.27 -12.10 29.44
CA GLN A 68 -14.23 -11.11 29.67
C GLN A 68 -13.12 -11.75 30.52
N VAL A 69 -11.90 -11.28 30.35
CA VAL A 69 -10.76 -11.65 31.18
C VAL A 69 -9.90 -10.43 31.44
N THR A 70 -9.36 -10.32 32.64
CA THR A 70 -8.31 -9.35 32.93
C THR A 70 -6.98 -9.94 32.47
N LEU A 71 -6.42 -9.41 31.38
CA LEU A 71 -5.11 -9.82 30.90
C LEU A 71 -3.99 -9.20 31.76
N PRO A 72 -2.85 -9.89 31.93
CA PRO A 72 -1.69 -9.36 32.65
C PRO A 72 -0.99 -8.27 31.82
N ASP A 73 -0.21 -7.40 32.48
CA ASP A 73 0.55 -6.32 31.82
C ASP A 73 1.80 -6.82 31.08
N SER A 74 2.26 -8.03 31.40
CA SER A 74 3.47 -8.61 30.81
C SER A 74 3.19 -9.13 29.41
N GLU A 75 3.82 -8.54 28.39
CA GLU A 75 3.75 -8.97 26.99
C GLU A 75 4.01 -10.48 26.84
N LYS A 76 5.03 -10.98 27.55
CA LYS A 76 5.35 -12.42 27.56
C LYS A 76 4.18 -13.26 28.07
N GLU A 77 3.50 -12.83 29.12
CA GLU A 77 2.37 -13.57 29.67
C GLU A 77 1.14 -13.48 28.77
N ILE A 78 0.90 -12.35 28.11
CA ILE A 78 -0.18 -12.22 27.13
C ILE A 78 0.06 -13.14 25.93
N LEU A 79 1.29 -13.24 25.43
CA LEU A 79 1.67 -14.18 24.36
C LEU A 79 1.47 -15.65 24.78
N GLU A 80 1.82 -15.99 26.02
CA GLU A 80 1.55 -17.33 26.56
C GLU A 80 0.03 -17.61 26.64
N ILE A 81 -0.80 -16.62 27.04
CA ILE A 81 -2.27 -16.74 27.04
C ILE A 81 -2.82 -16.86 25.62
N GLU A 82 -2.30 -16.09 24.66
CA GLU A 82 -2.69 -16.17 23.24
C GLU A 82 -2.44 -17.58 22.68
N GLN A 83 -1.30 -18.19 23.00
CA GLN A 83 -0.98 -19.56 22.58
C GLN A 83 -1.97 -20.59 23.13
N GLU A 84 -2.37 -20.45 24.40
CA GLU A 84 -3.41 -21.33 24.97
C GLU A 84 -4.78 -21.05 24.34
N ALA A 85 -5.15 -19.77 24.14
CA ALA A 85 -6.40 -19.39 23.47
C ALA A 85 -6.48 -19.98 22.06
N GLN A 86 -5.35 -19.99 21.33
CA GLN A 86 -5.24 -20.63 20.03
C GLN A 86 -5.44 -22.15 20.12
N PHE A 87 -4.82 -22.82 21.09
CA PHE A 87 -4.99 -24.26 21.30
C PHE A 87 -6.47 -24.62 21.57
N TYR A 88 -7.13 -23.89 22.46
CA TYR A 88 -8.55 -24.10 22.78
C TYR A 88 -9.51 -23.55 21.71
N GLN A 89 -8.99 -22.89 20.67
CA GLN A 89 -9.74 -22.26 19.58
C GLN A 89 -10.75 -21.23 20.09
N LEU A 90 -10.31 -20.32 20.96
CA LEU A 90 -11.13 -19.26 21.56
C LEU A 90 -10.86 -17.92 20.86
N ASP A 91 -11.54 -17.70 19.72
CA ASP A 91 -11.34 -16.51 18.88
C ASP A 91 -11.49 -15.20 19.63
N GLY A 92 -12.51 -15.09 20.50
CA GLY A 92 -12.73 -13.89 21.29
C GLY A 92 -11.60 -13.58 22.28
N LEU A 93 -10.94 -14.61 22.82
CA LEU A 93 -9.80 -14.42 23.72
C LEU A 93 -8.52 -14.08 22.95
N MET A 94 -8.31 -14.72 21.78
CA MET A 94 -7.20 -14.36 20.89
C MET A 94 -7.29 -12.89 20.47
N GLU A 95 -8.50 -12.42 20.14
CA GLU A 95 -8.72 -11.02 19.77
C GLU A 95 -8.40 -10.06 20.94
N LEU A 96 -8.81 -10.40 22.16
CA LEU A 96 -8.47 -9.60 23.35
C LEU A 96 -6.96 -9.55 23.59
N CYS A 97 -6.23 -10.67 23.42
CA CYS A 97 -4.78 -10.69 23.53
C CYS A 97 -4.13 -9.80 22.47
N LYS A 98 -4.60 -9.86 21.22
CA LYS A 98 -4.11 -9.01 20.13
C LYS A 98 -4.34 -7.54 20.43
N ILE A 99 -5.53 -7.13 20.85
CA ILE A 99 -5.83 -5.73 21.21
C ILE A 99 -4.90 -5.23 22.33
N GLN A 100 -4.54 -6.09 23.28
CA GLN A 100 -3.63 -5.71 24.38
C GLN A 100 -2.15 -5.68 23.96
N LEU A 101 -1.76 -6.54 23.00
CA LEU A 101 -0.42 -6.59 22.40
C LEU A 101 -0.24 -5.58 21.27
N GLU A 102 -1.33 -5.06 20.71
CA GLU A 102 -1.28 -3.92 19.83
C GLU A 102 -0.58 -2.81 20.60
N PRO A 103 0.50 -2.22 20.06
CA PRO A 103 1.23 -1.20 20.76
C PRO A 103 0.22 -0.11 21.10
N THR A 104 -0.02 0.13 22.40
CA THR A 104 -0.77 1.28 22.87
C THR A 104 0.03 2.50 22.50
N ASN A 105 -0.13 2.92 21.26
CA ASN A 105 0.55 4.01 20.62
C ASN A 105 0.06 5.27 21.28
N ASN A 106 0.76 5.71 22.33
CA ASN A 106 0.61 7.04 22.89
C ASN A 106 1.28 8.07 21.96
N PHE A 107 1.04 7.95 20.65
CA PHE A 107 1.50 8.91 19.68
C PHE A 107 0.78 10.22 19.95
N ARG A 108 1.55 11.23 20.32
CA ARG A 108 1.05 12.61 20.38
C ARG A 108 1.00 13.13 18.95
N ILE A 109 -0.11 12.82 18.28
CA ILE A 109 -0.35 13.25 16.90
C ILE A 109 -0.75 14.72 16.93
N ILE A 110 -0.15 15.51 16.04
CA ILE A 110 -0.55 16.89 15.76
C ILE A 110 -1.42 16.84 14.51
N GLU A 111 -2.68 17.28 14.62
CA GLU A 111 -3.63 17.25 13.51
C GLU A 111 -3.82 18.62 12.85
N THR A 112 -3.49 19.70 13.57
CA THR A 112 -3.70 21.07 13.09
C THR A 112 -2.50 21.98 13.28
N ASP A 113 -2.37 22.97 12.40
CA ASP A 113 -1.35 24.03 12.54
C ASP A 113 -1.51 24.82 13.84
N LYS A 114 -2.74 24.96 14.34
CA LYS A 114 -3.01 25.62 15.61
C LYS A 114 -2.42 24.84 16.79
N GLU A 115 -2.63 23.53 16.83
CA GLU A 115 -2.00 22.66 17.84
C GLU A 115 -0.49 22.68 17.74
N MET A 116 0.05 22.64 16.52
CA MET A 116 1.50 22.76 16.30
C MET A 116 2.04 24.06 16.89
N LEU A 117 1.38 25.19 16.60
CA LEU A 117 1.74 26.50 17.14
C LEU A 117 1.67 26.50 18.67
N GLU A 118 0.59 26.01 19.27
CA GLU A 118 0.45 25.94 20.73
C GLU A 118 1.58 25.14 21.39
N ILE A 119 2.00 24.03 20.78
CA ILE A 119 3.10 23.18 21.26
C ILE A 119 4.46 23.90 21.21
N ILE A 120 4.76 24.59 20.10
CA ILE A 120 6.09 25.18 19.87
C ILE A 120 6.24 26.61 20.41
N THR A 121 5.15 27.30 20.75
CA THR A 121 5.21 28.71 21.18
C THR A 121 5.89 28.86 22.54
N HIS A 122 5.63 27.95 23.49
CA HIS A 122 6.20 28.01 24.84
C HIS A 122 6.58 26.62 25.38
N PRO A 123 7.57 25.94 24.78
CA PRO A 123 7.93 24.59 25.18
C PRO A 123 8.62 24.57 26.55
N LYS A 124 8.13 23.74 27.47
CA LYS A 124 8.79 23.50 28.77
C LYS A 124 9.99 22.55 28.66
N LYS A 125 10.10 21.86 27.53
CA LYS A 125 11.13 20.87 27.19
C LYS A 125 11.33 20.89 25.67
N SER A 126 12.54 20.58 25.20
CA SER A 126 12.85 20.56 23.76
C SER A 126 11.83 19.72 23.00
N VAL A 127 11.23 20.27 21.95
CA VAL A 127 10.18 19.59 21.16
C VAL A 127 10.81 19.00 19.91
N LEU A 128 10.47 17.74 19.61
CA LEU A 128 10.81 17.07 18.35
C LEU A 128 9.52 16.75 17.60
N VAL A 129 9.29 17.42 16.47
CA VAL A 129 8.14 17.14 15.59
C VAL A 129 8.62 16.32 14.40
N ILE A 130 8.03 15.14 14.21
CA ILE A 130 8.35 14.24 13.09
C ILE A 130 7.21 14.28 12.10
N HIS A 131 7.49 14.77 10.90
CA HIS A 131 6.54 14.73 9.79
C HIS A 131 6.53 13.33 9.18
N LEU A 132 5.40 12.64 9.32
CA LEU A 132 5.20 11.33 8.72
C LEU A 132 4.21 11.43 7.56
N PRO A 133 4.49 10.81 6.40
CA PRO A 133 3.56 10.79 5.29
C PRO A 133 2.32 9.96 5.66
N ALA A 134 1.15 10.59 5.61
CA ALA A 134 -0.14 9.92 5.76
C ALA A 134 -0.73 9.54 4.41
N CYS A 135 -1.16 8.28 4.27
CA CYS A 135 -1.90 7.78 3.13
C CYS A 135 -3.34 8.33 3.14
N HIS A 136 -4.01 8.28 1.97
CA HIS A 136 -5.37 8.80 1.79
C HIS A 136 -6.45 8.10 2.64
N ASP A 137 -6.17 6.90 3.15
CA ASP A 137 -7.02 6.13 4.07
C ASP A 137 -6.76 6.44 5.54
N GLY A 138 -5.89 7.41 5.84
CA GLY A 138 -5.50 7.77 7.20
C GLY A 138 -4.39 6.90 7.79
N THR A 139 -3.86 5.92 7.04
CA THR A 139 -2.73 5.12 7.51
C THR A 139 -1.43 5.93 7.44
N ILE A 140 -0.66 5.94 8.53
CA ILE A 140 0.63 6.62 8.59
C ILE A 140 1.71 5.66 8.07
N THR A 141 2.46 6.07 7.05
CA THR A 141 3.57 5.25 6.52
C THR A 141 4.89 5.64 7.19
N TYR A 142 5.54 4.67 7.83
CA TYR A 142 6.85 4.86 8.43
C TYR A 142 7.96 4.52 7.42
N PRO A 143 9.09 5.27 7.40
CA PRO A 143 10.27 4.87 6.64
C PRO A 143 10.75 3.46 7.04
N LEU A 144 11.31 2.70 6.10
CA LEU A 144 11.84 1.38 6.39
C LEU A 144 12.90 1.45 7.50
N GLY A 145 12.70 0.70 8.58
CA GLY A 145 13.58 0.70 9.76
C GLY A 145 13.31 1.82 10.78
N PHE A 146 12.27 2.63 10.57
CA PHE A 146 11.80 3.59 11.58
C PHE A 146 10.87 2.90 12.58
N ASP A 147 11.21 3.01 13.86
CA ASP A 147 10.41 2.51 14.97
C ASP A 147 10.15 3.68 15.95
N ALA A 148 8.88 4.09 16.01
CA ALA A 148 8.44 5.21 16.81
C ALA A 148 8.52 4.92 18.33
N ASN A 149 8.40 3.64 18.73
CA ASN A 149 8.49 3.21 20.12
C ASN A 149 9.95 3.21 20.59
N ILE A 150 10.88 2.74 19.74
CA ILE A 150 12.32 2.84 20.02
C ILE A 150 12.74 4.30 20.15
N LEU A 151 12.25 5.16 19.25
CA LEU A 151 12.55 6.58 19.30
C LEU A 151 12.05 7.23 20.59
N SER A 152 10.79 6.96 20.96
CA SER A 152 10.16 7.46 22.18
C SER A 152 10.90 6.99 23.44
N THR A 153 11.29 5.71 23.48
CA THR A 153 12.04 5.14 24.61
C THR A 153 13.43 5.75 24.74
N LYS A 154 14.14 5.95 23.62
CA LYS A 154 15.53 6.42 23.62
C LYS A 154 15.67 7.92 23.85
N TYR A 155 14.73 8.72 23.34
CA TYR A 155 14.85 10.18 23.30
C TYR A 155 13.75 10.91 24.06
N GLY A 156 12.71 10.22 24.53
CA GLY A 156 11.58 10.81 25.25
C GLY A 156 11.93 11.42 26.61
N SER A 157 13.11 11.16 27.16
CA SER A 157 13.63 11.88 28.34
C SER A 157 14.16 13.28 27.99
N ASN A 158 14.69 13.44 26.78
CA ASN A 158 15.33 14.67 26.31
C ASN A 158 14.36 15.55 25.50
N PHE A 159 13.41 14.93 24.80
CA PHE A 159 12.46 15.61 23.93
C PHE A 159 11.01 15.29 24.30
N ASP A 160 10.12 16.25 24.09
CA ASP A 160 8.71 15.96 23.88
C ASP A 160 8.49 15.67 22.40
N ILE A 161 8.19 14.40 22.09
CA ILE A 161 8.10 13.91 20.71
C ILE A 161 6.64 13.95 20.26
N TYR A 162 6.42 14.59 19.12
CA TYR A 162 5.13 14.68 18.46
C TYR A 162 5.25 14.20 17.02
N TYR A 163 4.17 13.64 16.51
CA TYR A 163 4.08 13.15 15.14
C TYR A 163 3.13 14.06 14.38
N ASN A 164 3.65 14.83 13.44
CA ASN A 164 2.81 15.57 12.53
C ASN A 164 2.40 14.62 11.41
N SER A 165 1.22 14.05 11.56
CA SER A 165 0.49 13.49 10.45
C SER A 165 -0.15 14.67 9.76
N THR A 166 0.61 15.35 8.90
CA THR A 166 -0.01 16.16 7.85
C THR A 166 -0.70 15.16 6.95
N LEU A 167 -1.90 14.74 7.36
CA LEU A 167 -2.97 14.61 6.42
C LEU A 167 -2.91 15.94 5.68
N GLU A 168 -2.38 15.94 4.46
CA GLU A 168 -3.03 16.78 3.48
C GLU A 168 -4.47 16.29 3.47
N MET A 169 -5.29 16.86 4.36
CA MET A 169 -6.72 16.83 4.26
C MET A 169 -7.02 17.65 3.01
N ALA A 170 -6.73 17.06 1.85
CA ALA A 170 -7.56 17.17 0.68
C ALA A 170 -8.90 16.58 1.07
N SER A 171 -9.63 17.36 1.88
CA SER A 171 -10.99 17.13 2.27
C SER A 171 -11.72 16.53 1.08
N GLY A 172 -12.44 15.43 1.29
CA GLY A 172 -13.42 14.90 0.34
C GLY A 172 -14.55 15.88 -0.01
N LYS A 173 -14.35 17.19 0.19
CA LYS A 173 -15.15 18.27 -0.37
C LYS A 173 -15.18 18.10 -1.88
N ILE A 174 -16.41 17.89 -2.34
CA ILE A 174 -16.76 17.96 -3.75
C ILE A 174 -16.44 19.37 -4.24
N VAL A 175 -15.53 19.47 -5.20
CA VAL A 175 -15.24 20.66 -5.97
C VAL A 175 -16.13 20.64 -7.21
N LYS A 176 -16.87 21.74 -7.41
CA LYS A 176 -17.68 21.96 -8.61
C LYS A 176 -16.92 22.87 -9.56
N LEU A 177 -16.82 22.43 -10.81
CA LEU A 177 -16.14 23.13 -11.90
C LEU A 177 -17.16 23.44 -12.99
N ASN A 178 -17.01 24.60 -13.63
CA ASN A 178 -17.74 24.97 -14.84
C ASN A 178 -16.71 25.19 -15.95
N ILE A 179 -16.67 24.28 -16.92
CA ILE A 179 -15.72 24.30 -18.03
C ILE A 179 -16.49 24.76 -19.27
N GLY A 180 -16.30 26.01 -19.68
CA GLY A 180 -16.97 26.58 -20.87
C GLY A 180 -18.50 26.45 -20.86
N GLY A 181 -19.13 26.53 -19.69
CA GLY A 181 -20.58 26.37 -19.51
C GLY A 181 -21.04 24.97 -19.11
N THR A 182 -20.14 23.96 -19.08
CA THR A 182 -20.47 22.59 -18.69
C THR A 182 -20.02 22.29 -17.26
N GLY A 183 -20.96 21.85 -16.42
CA GLY A 183 -20.70 21.49 -15.03
C GLY A 183 -20.00 20.14 -14.85
N PHE A 184 -18.94 20.12 -14.06
CA PHE A 184 -18.24 18.92 -13.60
C PHE A 184 -18.13 18.93 -12.08
N GLN A 185 -18.07 17.74 -11.47
CA GLN A 185 -17.89 17.58 -10.03
C GLN A 185 -16.85 16.50 -9.77
N THR A 186 -15.96 16.77 -8.82
CA THR A 186 -14.91 15.83 -8.41
C THR A 186 -14.41 16.21 -7.02
N THR A 187 -13.36 15.57 -6.52
CA THR A 187 -12.75 15.90 -5.21
C THR A 187 -11.53 16.80 -5.38
N LYS A 188 -11.17 17.55 -4.32
CA LYS A 188 -9.87 18.25 -4.24
C LYS A 188 -8.71 17.30 -4.56
N SER A 189 -8.70 16.10 -3.96
CA SER A 189 -7.67 15.08 -4.18
C SER A 189 -7.51 14.67 -5.66
N THR A 190 -8.60 14.63 -6.42
CA THR A 190 -8.51 14.32 -7.86
C THR A 190 -7.81 15.45 -8.62
N LEU A 191 -8.15 16.70 -8.31
CA LEU A 191 -7.58 17.88 -8.99
C LEU A 191 -6.12 18.14 -8.62
N THR A 192 -5.69 17.68 -7.44
CA THR A 192 -4.33 17.90 -6.92
C THR A 192 -3.39 16.69 -7.10
N ARG A 193 -3.89 15.56 -7.62
CA ARG A 193 -3.09 14.33 -7.78
C ARG A 193 -1.84 14.51 -8.64
N PHE A 194 -1.93 15.34 -9.68
CA PHE A 194 -0.83 15.62 -10.58
C PHE A 194 -0.46 17.09 -10.51
N ASP A 195 0.83 17.38 -10.60
CA ASP A 195 1.29 18.76 -10.75
C ASP A 195 0.72 19.36 -12.04
N GLY A 196 0.28 20.61 -11.95
CA GLY A 196 -0.36 21.32 -13.05
C GLY A 196 -1.22 22.48 -12.56
N MET A 197 -1.89 23.14 -13.50
CA MET A 197 -2.70 24.33 -13.24
C MET A 197 -3.81 24.04 -12.21
N LEU A 198 -4.52 22.91 -12.34
CA LEU A 198 -5.64 22.58 -11.46
C LEU A 198 -5.20 22.38 -10.00
N LYS A 199 -4.02 21.79 -9.77
CA LYS A 199 -3.45 21.68 -8.43
C LYS A 199 -3.17 23.04 -7.83
N VAL A 200 -2.49 23.91 -8.59
CA VAL A 200 -2.19 25.29 -8.17
C VAL A 200 -3.47 26.05 -7.84
N MET A 201 -4.50 25.99 -8.69
CA MET A 201 -5.79 26.66 -8.44
C MET A 201 -6.50 26.21 -7.16
N ILE A 202 -6.28 24.96 -6.74
CA ILE A 202 -6.97 24.35 -5.59
C ILE A 202 -6.16 24.46 -4.30
N GLU A 203 -4.83 24.51 -4.39
CA GLU A 203 -3.93 24.56 -3.22
C GLU A 203 -3.42 25.95 -2.89
N THR A 204 -3.46 26.90 -3.83
CA THR A 204 -2.99 28.26 -3.60
C THR A 204 -4.14 29.24 -3.35
N GLU A 205 -3.85 30.37 -2.72
CA GLU A 205 -4.79 31.48 -2.51
C GLU A 205 -4.96 32.36 -3.76
N ILE A 206 -4.58 31.87 -4.95
CA ILE A 206 -4.76 32.62 -6.18
C ILE A 206 -6.27 32.81 -6.42
N PRO A 207 -6.73 34.04 -6.68
CA PRO A 207 -8.12 34.30 -7.02
C PRO A 207 -8.54 33.46 -8.23
N VAL A 208 -9.54 32.59 -8.04
CA VAL A 208 -10.18 31.83 -9.12
C VAL A 208 -11.53 32.45 -9.46
N GLU A 209 -11.82 32.57 -10.74
CA GLU A 209 -13.13 33.01 -11.20
C GLU A 209 -14.20 31.97 -10.84
N LYS A 210 -15.38 32.45 -10.47
CA LYS A 210 -16.53 31.60 -10.14
C LYS A 210 -17.75 32.06 -10.93
N ASP A 211 -18.57 31.10 -11.33
CA ASP A 211 -19.86 31.40 -11.95
C ASP A 211 -20.91 31.88 -10.92
N GLU A 212 -22.10 32.21 -11.40
CA GLU A 212 -23.24 32.67 -10.57
C GLU A 212 -23.66 31.64 -9.51
N SER A 213 -23.33 30.36 -9.69
CA SER A 213 -23.61 29.27 -8.75
C SER A 213 -22.45 28.99 -7.78
N GLY A 214 -21.36 29.76 -7.86
CA GLY A 214 -20.17 29.61 -7.04
C GLY A 214 -19.24 28.47 -7.47
N CYS A 215 -19.42 27.89 -8.66
CA CYS A 215 -18.51 26.87 -9.20
C CYS A 215 -17.26 27.53 -9.79
N ILE A 216 -16.10 26.88 -9.68
CA ILE A 216 -14.86 27.40 -10.29
C ILE A 216 -15.04 27.39 -11.81
N PHE A 217 -14.94 28.57 -12.42
CA PHE A 217 -15.10 28.72 -13.87
C PHE A 217 -13.74 28.64 -14.58
N ILE A 218 -13.71 27.89 -15.68
CA ILE A 218 -12.57 27.78 -16.58
C ILE A 218 -13.09 27.98 -18.00
N ASP A 219 -12.62 29.04 -18.66
CA ASP A 219 -12.99 29.37 -20.04
C ASP A 219 -12.28 28.46 -21.06
N ARG A 220 -12.72 27.20 -21.12
CA ARG A 220 -12.19 26.16 -22.01
C ARG A 220 -13.31 25.31 -22.61
N ASP A 221 -13.02 24.69 -23.75
CA ASP A 221 -13.93 23.73 -24.38
C ASP A 221 -14.06 22.47 -23.50
N PRO A 222 -15.28 22.09 -23.07
CA PRO A 222 -15.50 20.95 -22.19
C PRO A 222 -15.36 19.58 -22.87
N THR A 223 -15.27 19.52 -24.20
CA THR A 223 -15.32 18.28 -25.01
C THR A 223 -14.37 17.20 -24.49
N HIS A 224 -13.12 17.57 -24.19
CA HIS A 224 -12.08 16.63 -23.74
C HIS A 224 -11.91 16.58 -22.22
N PHE A 225 -12.61 17.43 -21.47
CA PHE A 225 -12.39 17.57 -20.03
C PHE A 225 -12.75 16.30 -19.25
N ARG A 226 -13.74 15.51 -19.73
CA ARG A 226 -14.06 14.22 -19.10
C ARG A 226 -12.90 13.22 -19.19
N LEU A 227 -12.19 13.20 -20.31
CA LEU A 227 -11.01 12.35 -20.51
C LEU A 227 -9.88 12.80 -19.56
N ILE A 228 -9.66 14.11 -19.46
CA ILE A 228 -8.70 14.70 -18.52
C ILE A 228 -9.06 14.32 -17.09
N LEU A 229 -10.33 14.42 -16.71
CA LEU A 229 -10.77 14.07 -15.36
C LEU A 229 -10.57 12.59 -15.05
N ASN A 230 -10.81 11.69 -16.01
CA ASN A 230 -10.51 10.27 -15.84
C ASN A 230 -9.00 10.02 -15.72
N PHE A 231 -8.18 10.71 -16.51
CA PHE A 231 -6.73 10.66 -16.34
C PHE A 231 -6.29 11.09 -14.94
N LEU A 232 -6.88 12.15 -14.38
CA LEU A 232 -6.61 12.60 -13.01
C LEU A 232 -7.05 11.57 -11.96
N ARG A 233 -8.13 10.82 -12.20
CA ARG A 233 -8.66 9.79 -11.29
C ARG A 233 -7.90 8.48 -11.30
N ASP A 234 -7.38 8.06 -12.44
CA ASP A 234 -6.76 6.73 -12.59
C ASP A 234 -5.24 6.82 -12.74
N GLY A 235 -4.72 7.95 -13.23
CA GLY A 235 -3.32 8.15 -13.58
C GLY A 235 -2.91 7.55 -14.92
N HIS A 236 -3.88 6.99 -15.64
CA HIS A 236 -3.78 6.53 -17.01
C HIS A 236 -5.10 6.85 -17.75
N VAL A 237 -5.07 6.87 -19.07
CA VAL A 237 -6.29 6.99 -19.86
C VAL A 237 -6.09 6.38 -21.23
N THR A 238 -7.15 5.80 -21.80
CA THR A 238 -7.16 5.35 -23.19
C THR A 238 -7.37 6.57 -24.08
N LEU A 239 -6.39 6.86 -24.94
CA LEU A 239 -6.50 7.94 -25.93
C LEU A 239 -7.31 7.47 -27.15
N PRO A 240 -8.03 8.38 -27.83
CA PRO A 240 -8.78 8.05 -29.03
C PRO A 240 -7.85 7.71 -30.20
N ASP A 241 -8.40 7.00 -31.19
CA ASP A 241 -7.67 6.61 -32.41
C ASP A 241 -7.56 7.74 -33.43
N SER A 242 -8.33 8.81 -33.30
CA SER A 242 -8.27 9.97 -34.20
C SER A 242 -7.05 10.83 -33.88
N GLU A 243 -6.17 11.05 -34.87
CA GLU A 243 -5.02 11.96 -34.72
C GLU A 243 -5.45 13.38 -34.36
N LYS A 244 -6.53 13.86 -35.00
CA LYS A 244 -7.12 15.17 -34.71
C LYS A 244 -7.53 15.29 -33.24
N GLU A 245 -8.22 14.28 -32.71
CA GLU A 245 -8.65 14.29 -31.31
C GLU A 245 -7.46 14.21 -30.34
N ILE A 246 -6.42 13.42 -30.65
CA ILE A 246 -5.21 13.38 -29.82
C ILE A 246 -4.53 14.76 -29.79
N LEU A 247 -4.47 15.48 -30.92
CA LEU A 247 -3.92 16.84 -30.97
C LEU A 247 -4.76 17.83 -30.16
N GLU A 248 -6.08 17.70 -30.17
CA GLU A 248 -6.97 18.51 -29.33
C GLU A 248 -6.77 18.21 -27.84
N ILE A 249 -6.67 16.94 -27.45
CA ILE A 249 -6.37 16.52 -26.07
C ILE A 249 -5.00 17.02 -25.64
N LEU A 250 -3.99 16.97 -26.52
CA LEU A 250 -2.65 17.49 -26.25
C LEU A 250 -2.69 19.00 -25.94
N LYS A 251 -3.48 19.78 -26.69
CA LYS A 251 -3.68 21.21 -26.41
C LYS A 251 -4.32 21.45 -25.05
N GLU A 252 -5.32 20.65 -24.68
CA GLU A 252 -5.90 20.76 -23.33
C GLU A 252 -4.90 20.33 -22.26
N ALA A 253 -4.14 19.26 -22.47
CA ALA A 253 -3.11 18.81 -21.53
C ALA A 253 -2.02 19.87 -21.32
N GLN A 254 -1.65 20.63 -22.37
CA GLN A 254 -0.76 21.78 -22.29
C GLN A 254 -1.39 22.91 -21.47
N PHE A 255 -2.66 23.24 -21.71
CA PHE A 255 -3.37 24.27 -20.97
C PHE A 255 -3.44 23.97 -19.46
N TYR A 256 -3.87 22.76 -19.10
CA TYR A 256 -3.92 22.31 -17.70
C TYR A 256 -2.55 21.95 -17.11
N GLN A 257 -1.47 22.03 -17.92
CA GLN A 257 -0.09 21.75 -17.55
C GLN A 257 0.15 20.31 -17.06
N LEU A 258 -0.54 19.33 -17.65
CA LEU A 258 -0.47 17.91 -17.28
C LEU A 258 0.62 17.17 -18.04
N LYS A 259 1.87 17.29 -17.57
CA LYS A 259 3.07 16.75 -18.25
C LYS A 259 2.94 15.30 -18.69
N ARG A 260 2.48 14.42 -17.79
CA ARG A 260 2.34 13.00 -18.11
C ARG A 260 1.28 12.71 -19.18
N LEU A 261 0.22 13.52 -19.27
CA LEU A 261 -0.78 13.38 -20.34
C LEU A 261 -0.25 13.91 -21.68
N MET A 262 0.54 14.98 -21.67
CA MET A 262 1.25 15.46 -22.87
C MET A 262 2.15 14.37 -23.45
N GLU A 263 2.98 13.74 -22.59
CA GLU A 263 3.87 12.65 -22.99
C GLU A 263 3.10 11.45 -23.57
N LEU A 264 1.90 11.14 -23.06
CA LEU A 264 1.06 10.07 -23.60
C LEU A 264 0.55 10.42 -25.01
N CYS A 265 0.11 11.66 -25.22
CA CYS A 265 -0.39 12.11 -26.52
C CYS A 265 0.72 12.16 -27.57
N GLU A 266 1.88 12.73 -27.23
CA GLU A 266 3.04 12.80 -28.12
C GLU A 266 3.51 11.41 -28.53
N ARG A 267 3.58 10.47 -27.59
CA ARG A 267 3.90 9.06 -27.88
C ARG A 267 2.91 8.44 -28.87
N GLN A 268 1.60 8.67 -28.68
CA GLN A 268 0.58 8.13 -29.58
C GLN A 268 0.66 8.73 -30.98
N LEU A 269 1.00 10.01 -31.10
CA LEU A 269 1.21 10.70 -32.38
C LEU A 269 2.48 10.21 -33.08
N ASP A 270 3.55 9.95 -32.34
CA ASP A 270 4.81 9.47 -32.91
C ASP A 270 4.73 8.00 -33.32
N HIS A 271 4.00 7.16 -32.58
CA HIS A 271 3.72 5.78 -32.98
C HIS A 271 2.99 5.68 -34.32
N LYS A 272 2.18 6.69 -34.68
CA LYS A 272 1.49 6.78 -35.98
C LYS A 272 2.38 7.30 -37.11
N LYS A 273 3.51 7.93 -36.80
CA LYS A 273 4.50 8.41 -37.77
C LYS A 273 5.52 7.34 -38.18
N ILE A 274 5.56 6.19 -37.51
CA ILE A 274 6.40 5.07 -37.93
C ILE A 274 5.80 4.48 -39.21
N PRO A 275 6.46 4.58 -40.37
CA PRO A 275 5.97 3.91 -41.56
C PRO A 275 5.97 2.40 -41.27
N ALA A 276 4.92 1.69 -41.69
CA ALA A 276 4.79 0.23 -41.59
C ALA A 276 5.94 -0.59 -42.24
N ASN A 277 6.99 0.08 -42.77
CA ASN A 277 8.12 -0.48 -43.50
C ASN A 277 9.48 -0.34 -42.78
N SER A 278 9.56 -0.08 -41.48
CA SER A 278 10.82 -0.30 -40.75
C SER A 278 10.99 -1.80 -40.46
N ASN A 279 12.03 -2.44 -41.01
CA ASN A 279 12.42 -3.83 -40.74
C ASN A 279 12.87 -4.10 -39.29
N LEU A 280 12.46 -3.24 -38.35
CA LEU A 280 12.73 -3.35 -36.92
C LEU A 280 11.70 -4.30 -36.32
N ARG A 281 12.17 -5.47 -35.86
CA ARG A 281 11.35 -6.44 -35.15
C ARG A 281 11.70 -6.37 -33.66
N ILE A 282 10.69 -6.13 -32.83
CA ILE A 282 10.84 -6.20 -31.37
C ILE A 282 10.77 -7.66 -30.96
N ILE A 283 11.82 -8.13 -30.28
CA ILE A 283 11.96 -9.49 -29.77
C ILE A 283 11.66 -9.45 -28.26
N LYS A 284 10.74 -10.29 -27.79
CA LYS A 284 10.26 -10.23 -26.40
C LYS A 284 10.79 -11.36 -25.52
N THR A 285 11.24 -12.46 -26.13
CA THR A 285 11.72 -13.65 -25.41
C THR A 285 13.07 -14.11 -25.96
N ASP A 286 13.82 -14.84 -25.13
CA ASP A 286 15.10 -15.40 -25.53
C ASP A 286 14.95 -16.50 -26.58
N GLU A 287 13.81 -17.20 -26.62
CA GLU A 287 13.48 -18.19 -27.67
C GLU A 287 13.33 -17.52 -29.04
N GLU A 288 12.58 -16.43 -29.13
CA GLU A 288 12.46 -15.64 -30.38
C GLU A 288 13.81 -15.09 -30.82
N LEU A 289 14.65 -14.66 -29.86
CA LEU A 289 16.00 -14.19 -30.15
C LEU A 289 16.84 -15.31 -30.76
N LEU A 290 16.81 -16.49 -30.15
CA LEU A 290 17.54 -17.67 -30.59
C LEU A 290 17.15 -18.09 -32.01
N GLU A 291 15.86 -18.10 -32.34
CA GLU A 291 15.41 -18.41 -33.71
C GLU A 291 15.99 -17.45 -34.75
N ILE A 292 16.06 -16.15 -34.41
CA ILE A 292 16.52 -15.10 -35.33
C ILE A 292 18.04 -15.15 -35.53
N ILE A 293 18.81 -15.46 -34.49
CA ILE A 293 20.28 -15.46 -34.55
C ILE A 293 20.91 -16.81 -34.92
N SER A 294 20.14 -17.91 -34.84
CA SER A 294 20.68 -19.25 -35.11
C SER A 294 21.07 -19.45 -36.57
N TYR A 295 20.26 -18.95 -37.52
CA TYR A 295 20.52 -19.09 -38.96
C TYR A 295 20.11 -17.84 -39.77
N PRO A 296 20.76 -16.68 -39.55
CA PRO A 296 20.37 -15.45 -40.20
C PRO A 296 20.78 -15.45 -41.68
N LYS A 297 19.81 -15.24 -42.59
CA LYS A 297 20.07 -15.11 -44.04
C LYS A 297 20.76 -13.80 -44.43
N LYS A 298 20.80 -12.81 -43.53
CA LYS A 298 21.43 -11.48 -43.69
C LYS A 298 22.07 -11.08 -42.36
N ALA A 299 22.99 -10.12 -42.37
CA ALA A 299 23.56 -9.59 -41.13
C ALA A 299 22.45 -9.07 -40.21
N VAL A 300 22.41 -9.56 -38.96
CA VAL A 300 21.45 -9.16 -37.93
C VAL A 300 22.19 -8.37 -36.86
N LEU A 301 21.67 -7.18 -36.54
CA LEU A 301 22.13 -6.36 -35.42
C LEU A 301 21.14 -6.51 -34.27
N VAL A 302 21.57 -7.13 -33.17
CA VAL A 302 20.78 -7.25 -31.94
C VAL A 302 21.24 -6.19 -30.97
N ILE A 303 20.32 -5.34 -30.51
CA ILE A 303 20.59 -4.26 -29.56
C ILE A 303 19.88 -4.61 -28.25
N HIS A 304 20.66 -5.02 -27.24
CA HIS A 304 20.13 -5.24 -25.89
C HIS A 304 19.99 -3.90 -25.19
N LEU A 305 18.75 -3.47 -24.99
CA LEU A 305 18.43 -2.25 -24.24
C LEU A 305 18.14 -2.65 -22.79
N PRO A 306 18.94 -2.22 -21.81
CA PRO A 306 18.62 -2.48 -20.41
C PRO A 306 17.29 -1.81 -20.06
N VAL A 307 16.32 -2.59 -19.60
CA VAL A 307 15.06 -2.06 -19.07
C VAL A 307 15.38 -1.47 -17.70
N THR A 308 15.81 -0.22 -17.68
CA THR A 308 15.79 0.58 -16.45
C THR A 308 14.32 0.92 -16.18
N HIS A 309 13.81 0.58 -14.99
CA HIS A 309 12.51 1.06 -14.56
C HIS A 309 12.53 2.60 -14.62
N GLY A 310 11.95 3.16 -15.69
CA GLY A 310 11.84 4.61 -15.87
C GLY A 310 12.21 5.18 -17.24
N VAL A 311 12.64 4.40 -18.24
CA VAL A 311 12.93 4.96 -19.59
C VAL A 311 11.92 4.50 -20.64
N SER A 312 11.27 5.48 -21.28
CA SER A 312 10.32 5.32 -22.39
C SER A 312 10.99 4.72 -23.64
N LYS A 313 10.23 3.89 -24.37
CA LYS A 313 10.57 3.11 -25.58
C LYS A 313 11.02 3.91 -26.83
N THR A 314 11.32 5.22 -26.74
CA THR A 314 11.44 6.11 -27.91
C THR A 314 12.82 6.70 -28.21
N SER A 315 13.88 6.44 -27.43
CA SER A 315 15.19 7.08 -27.67
C SER A 315 16.11 6.37 -28.68
N LEU A 316 15.57 5.71 -29.71
CA LEU A 316 16.37 5.10 -30.79
C LEU A 316 15.95 5.56 -32.19
N GLN A 317 15.78 6.87 -32.40
CA GLN A 317 15.72 7.42 -33.76
C GLN A 317 16.44 8.77 -33.85
N SER A 318 17.73 8.72 -34.14
CA SER A 318 18.49 9.79 -34.82
C SER A 318 19.41 9.11 -35.84
N PRO A 319 19.43 9.51 -37.12
CA PRO A 319 20.36 8.97 -38.11
C PRO A 319 21.79 9.55 -38.02
N ALA A 320 22.08 10.43 -37.05
CA ALA A 320 23.34 11.18 -37.04
C ALA A 320 23.78 11.57 -35.62
N THR A 321 23.86 10.61 -34.71
CA THR A 321 24.57 10.84 -33.45
C THR A 321 25.52 9.68 -33.22
N SER A 322 26.80 9.96 -33.43
CA SER A 322 27.92 9.14 -33.00
C SER A 322 27.70 8.78 -31.53
N ILE A 323 27.32 7.54 -31.27
CA ILE A 323 27.24 7.03 -29.91
C ILE A 323 28.69 6.93 -29.44
N ILE A 324 29.10 7.84 -28.56
CA ILE A 324 30.35 7.72 -27.81
C ILE A 324 30.15 6.55 -26.86
N ILE A 325 30.82 5.43 -27.17
CA ILE A 325 30.82 4.23 -26.35
C ILE A 325 31.82 4.51 -25.21
N PRO A 326 31.40 4.55 -23.93
CA PRO A 326 32.34 4.58 -22.81
C PRO A 326 33.24 3.34 -22.89
N GLU A 327 34.54 3.48 -22.62
CA GLU A 327 35.58 2.44 -22.79
C GLU A 327 35.31 1.11 -22.05
N THR A 328 34.25 1.03 -21.24
CA THR A 328 33.87 -0.14 -20.45
C THR A 328 32.89 -1.11 -21.14
N TYR A 329 32.43 -0.86 -22.36
CA TYR A 329 31.53 -1.78 -23.07
C TYR A 329 32.29 -2.75 -23.99
N LYS A 330 32.16 -4.06 -23.73
CA LYS A 330 32.64 -5.14 -24.63
C LYS A 330 31.80 -5.18 -25.91
N VAL A 331 32.24 -4.48 -26.95
CA VAL A 331 31.71 -4.64 -28.32
C VAL A 331 32.16 -6.01 -28.85
N HIS A 332 31.26 -6.98 -28.96
CA HIS A 332 31.54 -8.21 -29.70
C HIS A 332 31.32 -7.99 -31.19
N ARG A 333 32.35 -7.50 -31.90
CA ARG A 333 32.44 -7.63 -33.35
C ARG A 333 32.96 -9.03 -33.67
N LYS A 334 32.08 -9.94 -34.10
CA LYS A 334 32.51 -11.18 -34.78
C LYS A 334 32.24 -11.02 -36.27
N LEU A 335 33.26 -10.58 -37.01
CA LEU A 335 33.30 -10.78 -38.45
C LEU A 335 33.63 -12.25 -38.71
N VAL A 336 33.04 -12.79 -39.78
CA VAL A 336 33.12 -14.20 -40.15
C VAL A 336 34.58 -14.60 -40.37
N SER A 337 35.08 -15.51 -39.54
CA SER A 337 35.99 -16.56 -39.98
C SER A 337 35.94 -17.72 -38.99
N ASN A 338 35.25 -18.79 -39.37
CA ASN A 338 35.63 -20.14 -38.97
C ASN A 338 37.06 -20.34 -39.54
N PRO A 339 38.12 -20.73 -38.80
CA PRO A 339 38.17 -21.83 -37.84
C PRO A 339 38.99 -21.51 -36.56
N PHE A 340 39.09 -22.49 -35.65
CA PHE A 340 39.90 -22.50 -34.43
C PHE A 340 39.29 -21.83 -33.18
N PHE A 341 38.88 -22.70 -32.26
CA PHE A 341 39.00 -22.57 -30.81
C PHE A 341 39.61 -21.25 -30.29
N ASN A 342 38.89 -20.54 -29.42
CA ASN A 342 39.10 -20.74 -27.99
C ASN A 342 38.00 -20.11 -27.13
N ILE A 343 37.55 -20.91 -26.18
CA ILE A 343 36.80 -20.53 -24.99
C ILE A 343 37.75 -19.74 -24.09
N HIS A 344 37.34 -18.58 -23.57
CA HIS A 344 37.55 -18.23 -22.16
C HIS A 344 36.78 -16.96 -21.75
N LYS A 345 35.88 -17.20 -20.78
CA LYS A 345 35.24 -16.33 -19.77
C LYS A 345 34.57 -15.02 -20.22
#